data_AF-A0A1B9F983-F1
#
_entry.id   AF-A0A1B9F983-F1
#
_cell.length_a   1.000
_cell.length_b   1.000
_cell.length_c   1.000
_cell.angle_alpha   90.00
_cell.angle_beta   90.00
_cell.angle_gamma   90.00
#
_symmetry.space_group_name_H-M   'P 1'
#
loop_
_entity.id
_entity.type
_entity.pdbx_description
1 polymer ?
#
loop_
_entity_poly.entity_id
_entity_poly.type
_entity_poly.pdbx_seq_one_letter_code
_entity_poly.pdbx_strand_id
1 'polypeptide(L)'
;MKTIPVYHEFLVNGHSMAEGKEKIKRFFDHYELISYSELFYLDKAILNGKQSAFWERLASSEEVNRRLLRDWIQEMKGTGVKNLEDLEMLPQGYPSKLFHTIAHVLDGFFGVDSHFFNLIEDSHWVSQRLKELIKKSPDSYWLITVEVTLAYGFQGFEKKAPRNIES
;
A
#
# COMPACT_ATOMS: atom_id res chain seq x y z
N MET A 1 12.25 -17.44 14.68
CA MET A 1 11.84 -16.02 14.60
C MET A 1 10.45 -15.98 13.98
N LYS A 2 9.48 -15.26 14.55
CA LYS A 2 8.13 -15.15 13.95
C LYS A 2 8.21 -14.22 12.73
N THR A 3 7.88 -14.73 11.55
CA THR A 3 7.55 -13.90 10.39
C THR A 3 6.22 -13.20 10.67
N ILE A 4 6.14 -11.91 10.35
CA ILE A 4 4.90 -11.14 10.46
C ILE A 4 4.29 -11.14 9.05
N PRO A 5 3.12 -11.76 8.82
CA PRO A 5 2.46 -11.70 7.54
C PRO A 5 2.02 -10.25 7.27
N VAL A 6 2.24 -9.79 6.03
CA VAL A 6 1.76 -8.50 5.53
C VAL A 6 0.62 -8.75 4.58
N TYR A 7 -0.40 -7.90 4.61
CA TYR A 7 -1.58 -8.03 3.78
C TYR A 7 -1.70 -6.83 2.85
N HIS A 8 -1.84 -7.12 1.55
CA HIS A 8 -2.09 -6.11 0.53
C HIS A 8 -3.42 -6.41 -0.16
N GLU A 9 -4.18 -5.38 -0.48
CA GLU A 9 -5.37 -5.48 -1.31
C GLU A 9 -5.17 -4.78 -2.65
N PHE A 10 -5.39 -5.52 -3.72
CA PHE A 10 -5.20 -5.03 -5.09
C PHE A 10 -6.54 -4.84 -5.77
N LEU A 11 -6.74 -3.65 -6.35
CA LEU A 11 -7.76 -3.44 -7.38
C LEU A 11 -7.17 -3.77 -8.74
N VAL A 12 -7.79 -4.72 -9.44
CA VAL A 12 -7.39 -5.15 -10.78
C VAL A 12 -8.59 -5.24 -11.69
N ASN A 13 -8.37 -5.07 -12.99
CA ASN A 13 -9.36 -5.45 -14.00
C ASN A 13 -9.12 -6.89 -14.48
N GLY A 14 -10.15 -7.57 -14.95
CA GLY A 14 -10.04 -8.90 -15.53
C GLY A 14 -11.40 -9.56 -15.73
N HIS A 15 -11.49 -10.41 -16.74
CA HIS A 15 -12.71 -11.16 -17.06
C HIS A 15 -12.97 -12.30 -16.07
N SER A 16 -11.97 -12.65 -15.26
CA SER A 16 -12.07 -13.67 -14.22
C SER A 16 -11.14 -13.37 -13.05
N MET A 17 -11.44 -13.98 -11.89
CA MET A 17 -10.57 -13.97 -10.73
C MET A 17 -9.15 -14.48 -11.06
N ALA A 18 -9.05 -15.53 -11.88
CA ALA A 18 -7.76 -16.11 -12.26
C ALA A 18 -6.90 -15.11 -13.05
N GLU A 19 -7.50 -14.35 -13.97
CA GLU A 19 -6.81 -13.29 -14.70
C GLU A 19 -6.34 -12.17 -13.77
N GLY A 20 -7.17 -11.79 -12.79
CA GLY A 20 -6.80 -10.81 -11.78
C GLY A 20 -5.60 -11.26 -10.94
N LYS A 21 -5.60 -12.52 -10.48
CA LYS A 21 -4.46 -13.11 -9.74
C LYS A 21 -3.18 -13.12 -10.58
N GLU A 22 -3.28 -13.51 -11.85
CA GLU A 22 -2.13 -13.52 -12.77
C GLU A 22 -1.53 -12.13 -12.98
N LYS A 23 -2.35 -11.08 -13.06
CA LYS A 23 -1.84 -9.69 -13.14
C LYS A 23 -1.07 -9.29 -11.89
N ILE A 24 -1.56 -9.66 -10.70
CA ILE A 24 -0.86 -9.41 -9.43
C ILE A 24 0.44 -10.19 -9.37
N LYS A 25 0.44 -11.45 -9.82
CA LYS A 25 1.65 -12.25 -9.90
C LYS A 25 2.69 -11.60 -10.81
N ARG A 26 2.29 -11.20 -12.01
CA ARG A 26 3.18 -10.50 -12.96
C ARG A 26 3.70 -9.20 -12.39
N PHE A 27 2.87 -8.44 -11.69
CA PHE A 27 3.30 -7.25 -10.99
C PHE A 27 4.46 -7.58 -10.06
N PHE A 28 4.31 -8.55 -9.15
CA PHE A 28 5.40 -8.94 -8.25
C PHE A 28 6.62 -9.55 -8.95
N ASP A 29 6.44 -10.30 -10.03
CA ASP A 29 7.57 -10.88 -10.77
C ASP A 29 8.46 -9.82 -11.43
N HIS A 30 7.92 -8.64 -11.74
CA HIS A 30 8.65 -7.54 -12.40
C HIS A 30 8.97 -6.38 -11.45
N TYR A 31 8.36 -6.33 -10.27
CA TYR A 31 8.56 -5.24 -9.31
C TYR A 31 9.84 -5.46 -8.51
N GLU A 32 10.97 -4.94 -9.03
CA GLU A 32 12.32 -5.20 -8.49
C GLU A 32 12.57 -4.65 -7.07
N LEU A 33 11.68 -3.79 -6.57
CA LEU A 33 11.93 -3.00 -5.36
C LEU A 33 11.49 -3.71 -4.08
N ILE A 34 10.67 -4.76 -4.20
CA ILE A 34 10.24 -5.57 -3.07
C ILE A 34 10.26 -7.04 -3.46
N SER A 35 10.94 -7.85 -2.66
CA SER A 35 10.95 -9.30 -2.82
C SER A 35 10.26 -9.96 -1.64
N TYR A 36 9.14 -10.61 -1.92
CA TYR A 36 8.45 -11.49 -0.97
C TYR A 36 8.93 -12.93 -1.16
N SER A 37 9.14 -13.63 -0.04
CA SER A 37 9.51 -15.04 -0.06
C SER A 37 8.33 -15.95 -0.41
N GLU A 38 7.13 -15.54 -0.01
CA GLU A 38 5.88 -16.26 -0.25
C GLU A 38 4.75 -15.26 -0.52
N LEU A 39 3.82 -15.67 -1.39
CA LEU A 39 2.61 -14.94 -1.71
C LEU A 39 1.44 -15.92 -1.71
N PHE A 40 0.41 -15.62 -0.92
CA PHE A 40 -0.81 -16.42 -0.80
C PHE A 40 -2.03 -15.55 -1.12
N TYR A 41 -2.91 -16.06 -1.99
CA TYR A 41 -4.18 -15.40 -2.27
C TYR A 41 -5.22 -15.82 -1.22
N LEU A 42 -5.91 -14.85 -0.63
CA LEU A 42 -6.97 -15.11 0.33
C LEU A 42 -8.31 -15.21 -0.38
N ASP A 43 -8.61 -16.37 -0.99
CA ASP A 43 -9.77 -16.56 -1.88
C ASP A 43 -11.12 -16.16 -1.26
N LYS A 44 -11.29 -16.35 0.04
CA LYS A 44 -12.51 -15.96 0.76
C LYS A 44 -12.68 -14.44 0.92
N ALA A 45 -11.62 -13.67 0.73
CA ALA A 45 -11.60 -12.21 0.81
C ALA A 45 -11.65 -11.55 -0.58
N ILE A 46 -11.67 -12.33 -1.67
CA ILE A 46 -11.74 -11.80 -3.03
C ILE A 46 -13.16 -11.33 -3.34
N LEU A 47 -13.28 -10.11 -3.86
CA LEU A 47 -14.56 -9.51 -4.23
C LEU A 47 -14.56 -9.09 -5.71
N ASN A 48 -15.57 -9.50 -6.46
CA ASN A 48 -15.92 -8.95 -7.76
C ASN A 48 -16.72 -7.65 -7.60
N GLY A 49 -16.59 -6.72 -8.56
CA GLY A 49 -17.31 -5.45 -8.58
C GLY A 49 -18.84 -5.56 -8.55
N LYS A 50 -19.42 -6.73 -8.89
CA LYS A 50 -20.86 -6.99 -8.78
C LYS A 50 -21.33 -7.26 -7.34
N GLN A 51 -20.42 -7.60 -6.42
CA GLN A 51 -20.79 -7.91 -5.04
C GLN A 51 -21.07 -6.63 -4.27
N SER A 52 -22.14 -6.62 -3.46
CA SER A 52 -22.57 -5.44 -2.70
C SER A 52 -21.48 -4.89 -1.76
N ALA A 53 -20.68 -5.78 -1.18
CA ALA A 53 -19.58 -5.42 -0.28
C ALA A 53 -18.36 -4.80 -0.99
N PHE A 54 -18.28 -4.85 -2.33
CA PHE A 54 -17.11 -4.40 -3.08
C PHE A 54 -16.77 -2.92 -2.81
N TRP A 55 -17.78 -2.04 -2.89
CA TRP A 55 -17.56 -0.60 -2.74
C TRP A 55 -17.20 -0.20 -1.32
N GLU A 56 -17.81 -0.85 -0.34
CA GLU A 56 -17.47 -0.67 1.07
C GLU A 56 -16.04 -1.12 1.33
N ARG A 57 -15.65 -2.30 0.84
CA ARG A 57 -14.29 -2.81 0.98
C ARG A 57 -13.27 -1.91 0.30
N LEU A 58 -13.51 -1.50 -0.95
CA LEU A 58 -12.64 -0.58 -1.68
C LEU A 58 -12.42 0.73 -0.91
N ALA A 59 -13.51 1.37 -0.47
CA ALA A 59 -13.44 2.61 0.29
C ALA A 59 -12.69 2.42 1.62
N SER A 60 -12.93 1.31 2.32
CA SER A 60 -12.22 0.98 3.56
C SER A 60 -10.71 0.85 3.34
N SER A 61 -10.30 0.21 2.24
CA SER A 61 -8.90 -0.05 1.93
C SER A 61 -8.16 1.20 1.46
N GLU A 62 -8.80 2.06 0.65
CA GLU A 62 -8.27 3.41 0.37
C GLU A 62 -8.09 4.21 1.66
N GLU A 63 -9.05 4.12 2.59
CA GLU A 63 -9.02 4.88 3.85
C GLU A 63 -7.91 4.41 4.80
N VAL A 64 -7.52 3.12 4.78
CA VAL A 64 -6.33 2.66 5.52
C VAL A 64 -5.08 3.38 5.04
N ASN A 65 -4.84 3.44 3.72
CA ASN A 65 -3.70 4.18 3.16
C ASN A 65 -3.76 5.67 3.53
N ARG A 66 -4.94 6.31 3.44
CA ARG A 66 -5.10 7.72 3.82
C ARG A 66 -4.81 7.97 5.28
N ARG A 67 -5.18 7.05 6.16
CA ARG A 67 -4.88 7.13 7.59
C ARG A 67 -3.38 7.04 7.84
N LEU A 68 -2.70 6.04 7.28
CA LEU A 68 -1.25 5.88 7.39
C LEU A 68 -0.51 7.13 6.91
N LEU A 69 -0.90 7.67 5.75
CA LEU A 69 -0.33 8.91 5.21
C LEU A 69 -0.53 10.09 6.18
N ARG A 70 -1.72 10.26 6.75
CA ARG A 70 -1.97 11.32 7.75
C ARG A 70 -1.10 11.12 8.98
N ASP A 71 -0.97 9.89 9.48
CA ASP A 71 -0.17 9.57 10.66
C ASP A 71 1.31 9.88 10.41
N TRP A 72 1.86 9.49 9.26
CA TRP A 72 3.24 9.82 8.88
C TRP A 72 3.46 11.32 8.70
N ILE A 73 2.51 12.06 8.11
CA ILE A 73 2.59 13.52 8.01
C ILE A 73 2.62 14.17 9.40
N GLN A 74 1.82 13.67 10.34
CA GLN A 74 1.85 14.17 11.72
C GLN A 74 3.17 13.81 12.42
N GLU A 75 3.69 12.60 12.19
CA GLU A 75 4.98 12.19 12.72
C GLU A 75 6.13 13.03 12.16
N MET A 76 6.08 13.37 10.86
CA MET A 76 7.01 14.26 10.18
C MET A 76 7.02 15.66 10.80
N LYS A 77 5.84 16.18 11.14
CA LYS A 77 5.75 17.44 11.90
C LYS A 77 6.41 17.33 13.27
N GLY A 78 6.30 16.17 13.90
CA GLY A 78 6.96 15.83 15.16
C GLY A 78 8.50 15.71 15.05
N THR A 79 9.09 15.65 13.86
CA THR A 79 10.56 15.70 13.66
C THR A 79 11.09 17.12 13.48
N GLY A 80 10.23 18.15 13.58
CA GLY A 80 10.62 19.56 13.48
C GLY A 80 10.28 20.22 12.14
N VAL A 81 9.73 19.49 11.16
CA VAL A 81 9.28 20.04 9.88
C VAL A 81 7.97 20.80 10.08
N LYS A 82 7.94 22.09 9.75
CA LYS A 82 6.77 22.96 9.87
C LYS A 82 6.26 23.43 8.51
N ASN A 83 7.16 23.60 7.55
CA ASN A 83 6.88 24.01 6.17
C ASN A 83 7.70 23.18 5.16
N LEU A 84 7.56 23.47 3.87
CA LEU A 84 8.26 22.72 2.81
C LEU A 84 9.74 23.07 2.76
N GLU A 85 10.10 24.31 3.10
CA GLU A 85 11.48 24.79 3.12
C GLU A 85 12.34 24.03 4.15
N ASP A 86 11.75 23.60 5.26
CA ASP A 86 12.43 22.79 6.29
C ASP A 86 12.97 21.44 5.75
N LEU A 87 12.45 20.95 4.61
CA LEU A 87 12.92 19.70 3.99
C LEU A 87 14.38 19.79 3.49
N GLU A 88 14.89 20.98 3.18
CA GLU A 88 16.29 21.18 2.78
C GLU A 88 17.27 20.80 3.90
N MET A 89 16.85 21.01 5.15
CA MET A 89 17.68 20.79 6.34
C MET A 89 17.41 19.43 7.00
N LEU A 90 16.68 18.54 6.32
CA LEU A 90 16.23 17.30 6.91
C LEU A 90 17.41 16.36 7.17
N PRO A 91 17.64 15.91 8.43
CA PRO A 91 18.78 15.07 8.73
C PRO A 91 18.62 13.69 8.09
N GLN A 92 19.74 13.14 7.65
CA GLN A 92 19.80 11.76 7.17
C GLN A 92 19.45 10.80 8.30
N GLY A 93 18.60 9.81 8.01
CA GLY A 93 18.17 8.81 8.98
C GLY A 93 16.65 8.70 9.01
N TYR A 94 16.08 8.55 10.21
CA TYR A 94 14.64 8.36 10.37
C TYR A 94 13.77 9.44 9.68
N PRO A 95 14.03 10.75 9.85
CA PRO A 95 13.18 11.77 9.25
C PRO A 95 13.20 11.75 7.72
N SER A 96 14.37 11.60 7.09
CA SER A 96 14.47 11.50 5.64
C SER A 96 13.83 10.23 5.07
N LYS A 97 13.92 9.09 5.80
CA LYS A 97 13.19 7.86 5.46
C LYS A 97 11.68 8.02 5.56
N LEU A 98 11.18 8.70 6.60
CA LEU A 98 9.76 8.98 6.75
C LEU A 98 9.22 9.84 5.60
N PHE A 99 9.95 10.90 5.23
CA PHE A 99 9.61 11.73 4.07
C PHE A 99 9.59 10.91 2.77
N HIS A 100 10.57 10.04 2.58
CA HIS A 100 10.64 9.13 1.43
C HIS A 100 9.43 8.18 1.37
N THR A 101 9.01 7.57 2.48
CA THR A 101 7.79 6.75 2.53
C THR A 101 6.53 7.55 2.19
N ILE A 102 6.41 8.79 2.68
CA ILE A 102 5.32 9.70 2.32
C ILE A 102 5.32 9.96 0.81
N ALA A 103 6.48 10.28 0.23
CA ALA A 103 6.62 10.54 -1.19
C ALA A 103 6.22 9.32 -2.03
N HIS A 104 6.61 8.10 -1.62
CA HIS A 104 6.19 6.87 -2.29
C HIS A 104 4.68 6.73 -2.38
N VAL A 105 3.97 6.93 -1.26
CA VAL A 105 2.51 6.81 -1.27
C VAL A 105 1.84 7.92 -2.07
N LEU A 106 2.42 9.12 -2.14
CA LEU A 106 1.89 10.22 -2.93
C LEU A 106 2.12 10.04 -4.44
N ASP A 107 3.25 9.43 -4.83
CA ASP A 107 3.65 9.21 -6.23
C ASP A 107 3.13 7.89 -6.82
N GLY A 108 2.37 7.10 -6.04
CA GLY A 108 1.82 5.82 -6.51
C GLY A 108 2.83 4.67 -6.50
N PHE A 109 3.91 4.80 -5.74
CA PHE A 109 4.92 3.78 -5.61
C PHE A 109 4.49 2.69 -4.61
N PHE A 110 4.43 1.45 -5.07
CA PHE A 110 4.08 0.31 -4.22
C PHE A 110 5.19 -0.03 -3.21
N GLY A 111 4.87 0.08 -1.93
CA GLY A 111 5.73 -0.18 -0.79
C GLY A 111 5.25 -1.38 0.05
N VAL A 112 6.10 -1.87 0.95
CA VAL A 112 5.67 -2.79 2.01
C VAL A 112 4.61 -2.16 2.92
N ASP A 113 4.57 -0.83 2.97
CA ASP A 113 3.64 -0.04 3.75
C ASP A 113 2.29 0.20 3.02
N SER A 114 2.14 -0.28 1.79
CA SER A 114 0.94 -0.07 0.98
C SER A 114 -0.16 -1.06 1.33
N HIS A 115 -1.19 -0.67 2.07
CA HIS A 115 -2.31 -1.58 2.34
C HIS A 115 -3.15 -1.85 1.09
N PHE A 116 -3.46 -0.80 0.34
CA PHE A 116 -4.21 -0.87 -0.92
C PHE A 116 -3.36 -0.42 -2.11
N PHE A 117 -3.54 -1.10 -3.24
CA PHE A 117 -2.93 -0.71 -4.51
C PHE A 117 -3.88 -0.89 -5.69
N ASN A 118 -4.04 0.16 -6.47
CA ASN A 118 -4.78 0.17 -7.71
C ASN A 118 -3.82 -0.12 -8.86
N LEU A 119 -3.81 -1.37 -9.34
CA LEU A 119 -2.93 -1.83 -10.40
C LEU A 119 -3.31 -1.28 -11.79
N ILE A 120 -4.48 -0.65 -11.91
CA ILE A 120 -4.99 -0.12 -13.18
C ILE A 120 -4.44 1.29 -13.44
N GLU A 121 -4.17 2.04 -12.37
CA GLU A 121 -3.70 3.43 -12.43
C GLU A 121 -2.34 3.60 -11.73
N ASP A 122 -1.69 2.51 -11.34
CA ASP A 122 -0.43 2.48 -10.58
C ASP A 122 -0.45 3.48 -9.40
N SER A 123 -1.45 3.33 -8.52
CA SER A 123 -1.64 4.30 -7.43
C SER A 123 -2.26 3.72 -6.17
N HIS A 124 -2.18 4.48 -5.07
CA HIS A 124 -2.82 4.13 -3.80
C HIS A 124 -4.28 4.55 -3.69
N TRP A 125 -4.83 5.15 -4.75
CA TRP A 125 -6.17 5.73 -4.78
C TRP A 125 -6.94 5.21 -5.99
N VAL A 126 -8.25 5.45 -6.01
CA VAL A 126 -9.06 5.19 -7.20
C VAL A 126 -9.62 6.50 -7.71
N SER A 127 -9.26 6.86 -8.95
CA SER A 127 -9.74 8.09 -9.57
C SER A 127 -11.26 8.07 -9.75
N GLN A 128 -11.86 9.26 -9.82
CA GLN A 128 -13.29 9.38 -10.12
C GLN A 128 -13.66 8.74 -11.47
N ARG A 129 -12.78 8.89 -12.46
CA ARG A 129 -12.93 8.26 -13.78
C ARG A 129 -12.97 6.74 -13.68
N LEU A 130 -12.05 6.13 -12.93
CA LEU A 130 -12.04 4.68 -12.76
C LEU A 130 -13.26 4.20 -11.97
N LYS A 131 -13.69 4.94 -10.94
CA LYS A 131 -14.95 4.64 -10.22
C LYS A 131 -16.16 4.58 -11.16
N GLU A 132 -16.24 5.49 -12.13
CA GLU A 132 -17.30 5.49 -13.14
C GLU A 132 -17.20 4.31 -14.12
N LEU A 133 -15.98 3.91 -14.51
CA LEU A 133 -15.77 2.73 -15.35
C LEU A 133 -16.16 1.43 -14.63
N ILE A 134 -15.82 1.30 -13.34
CA ILE A 134 -16.23 0.15 -12.53
C ILE A 134 -17.75 0.07 -12.44
N LYS A 135 -18.44 1.20 -12.23
CA LYS A 135 -19.92 1.23 -12.20
C LYS A 135 -20.56 0.78 -13.52
N LYS A 136 -19.91 1.05 -14.65
CA LYS A 136 -20.41 0.67 -15.99
C LYS A 136 -20.18 -0.81 -16.31
N SER A 137 -19.12 -1.41 -15.78
CA SER A 137 -18.76 -2.80 -16.09
C SER A 137 -18.24 -3.54 -14.85
N PRO A 138 -19.07 -3.70 -13.79
CA PRO A 138 -18.61 -4.16 -12.48
C PRO A 138 -18.08 -5.60 -12.47
N ASP A 139 -18.47 -6.45 -13.41
CA ASP A 139 -17.91 -7.81 -13.56
C ASP A 139 -16.44 -7.82 -13.92
N SER A 140 -15.95 -6.76 -14.55
CA SER A 140 -14.59 -6.69 -15.07
C SER A 140 -13.56 -6.25 -14.02
N TYR A 141 -13.96 -6.08 -12.75
CA TYR A 141 -13.10 -5.57 -11.69
C TYR A 141 -13.14 -6.46 -10.46
N TRP A 142 -11.97 -6.59 -9.83
CA TRP A 142 -11.75 -7.47 -8.69
C TRP A 142 -10.92 -6.76 -7.63
N LEU A 143 -11.32 -6.89 -6.38
CA LEU A 143 -10.48 -6.67 -5.21
C LEU A 143 -9.92 -8.01 -4.79
N ILE A 144 -8.60 -8.13 -4.76
CA ILE A 144 -7.91 -9.36 -4.41
C ILE A 144 -6.99 -9.07 -3.24
N THR A 145 -7.23 -9.74 -2.12
CA THR A 145 -6.33 -9.70 -0.97
C THR A 145 -5.26 -10.76 -1.10
N VAL A 146 -4.01 -10.35 -0.90
CA VAL A 146 -2.85 -11.24 -0.80
C VAL A 146 -2.21 -11.12 0.58
N GLU A 147 -1.79 -12.26 1.10
CA GLU A 147 -0.88 -12.36 2.24
C GLU A 147 0.53 -12.61 1.71
N VAL A 148 1.51 -11.87 2.22
CA VAL A 148 2.90 -12.00 1.80
C VAL A 148 3.82 -12.12 3.00
N THR A 149 4.88 -12.90 2.83
CA THR A 149 5.96 -13.05 3.81
C THR A 149 7.19 -12.29 3.33
N LEU A 150 7.61 -11.27 4.09
CA LEU A 150 8.84 -10.52 3.83
C LEU A 150 10.05 -11.47 3.80
N ALA A 151 10.87 -11.35 2.76
CA ALA A 151 12.13 -12.10 2.68
C ALA A 151 13.08 -11.68 3.82
N TYR A 152 13.86 -12.64 4.31
CA TYR A 152 14.75 -12.47 5.46
C TYR A 152 15.73 -11.30 5.24
N GLY A 153 15.75 -10.34 6.18
CA GLY A 153 16.61 -9.15 6.11
C GLY A 153 15.89 -7.85 5.69
N PHE A 154 14.64 -7.91 5.23
CA PHE A 154 13.82 -6.71 5.04
C PHE A 154 13.30 -6.23 6.40
N GLN A 155 14.08 -5.42 7.10
CA GLN A 155 13.51 -4.53 8.11
C GLN A 155 12.82 -3.42 7.33
N GLY A 156 11.50 -3.25 7.50
CA GLY A 156 10.87 -1.97 7.18
C GLY A 156 11.67 -0.82 7.81
N PHE A 157 11.47 0.41 7.34
CA PHE A 157 12.32 1.53 7.74
C PHE A 157 12.50 1.61 9.27
N GLU A 158 13.75 1.82 9.71
CA GLU A 158 14.16 1.90 11.12
C GLU A 158 13.11 2.66 11.94
N LYS A 159 12.60 2.04 13.00
CA LYS A 159 11.67 2.74 13.90
C LYS A 159 12.42 3.84 14.64
N LYS A 160 11.71 4.93 14.98
CA LYS A 160 12.22 5.97 15.89
C LYS A 160 12.86 5.30 17.11
N ALA A 161 14.14 5.57 17.34
CA ALA A 161 14.84 5.02 18.49
C ALA A 161 14.07 5.35 19.78
N PRO A 162 13.93 4.41 20.74
CA PRO A 162 13.31 4.72 22.02
C PRO A 162 14.07 5.90 22.63
N ARG A 163 13.34 6.91 23.12
CA ARG A 163 13.95 8.00 23.87
C ARG A 163 14.67 7.38 25.06
N ASN A 164 15.99 7.52 25.13
CA ASN A 164 16.71 7.29 26.38
C ASN A 164 16.07 8.23 27.41
N ILE A 165 15.34 7.66 28.36
CA ILE A 165 14.95 8.36 29.57
C ILE A 165 16.24 8.42 30.38
N GLU A 166 17.02 9.48 30.16
CA GLU A 166 18.07 9.84 31.10
C GLU A 166 17.35 10.31 32.38
N SER A 167 17.47 9.50 33.43
CA SER A 167 17.11 9.80 34.81
C SER A 167 18.22 10.59 35.50
#